data_AF-A0A923MF09-F1
#
_entry.id   AF-A0A923MF09-F1
#
_cell.length_a   1.000
_cell.length_b   1.000
_cell.length_c   1.000
_cell.angle_alpha   90.00
_cell.angle_beta   90.00
_cell.angle_gamma   90.00
#
_symmetry.space_group_name_H-M   'P 1'
#
loop_
_entity.id
_entity.type
_entity.pdbx_description
1 polymer ?
#
loop_
_entity_poly.entity_id
_entity_poly.type
_entity_poly.pdbx_seq_one_letter_code
_entity_poly.pdbx_strand_id
1 'polypeptide(L)'
;MPGFVKPTRKVVNIEDAFGELIGKKLIKDLHDNEEICPVCHGTGLRIEDNPYGLSDDPDKRAGQFPYKHQSIRFCPNCYNGVVRFCPDCGKQIPRCRTLCDCDAVVQRRQQEENRKEKERLEKAEKHEPDALGSLFTMAQSGFYPHNEGYFSCWEDFFDSWNEDCEEFTEKPLYVWGTEEVEMSFDASSIVSDACEDMYEDAYDDIGADAVAEMQRYLDEWKKKYGRTSYLLTTKHAIRIPWEEMK
;
A
#
# COMPACT_ATOMS: atom_id res chain seq x y z
N MET A 1 5.75 18.61 50.82
CA MET A 1 5.35 18.59 49.39
C MET A 1 3.87 18.92 49.34
N PRO A 2 3.40 19.88 48.53
CA PRO A 2 1.97 20.07 48.35
C PRO A 2 1.37 18.75 47.84
N GLY A 3 0.24 18.33 48.42
CA GLY A 3 -0.44 17.10 48.00
C GLY A 3 -0.88 17.18 46.54
N PHE A 4 -0.99 16.02 45.88
CA PHE A 4 -1.50 15.92 44.52
C PHE A 4 -2.85 16.65 44.37
N VAL A 5 -2.96 17.50 43.35
CA VAL A 5 -4.17 18.26 43.06
C VAL A 5 -4.89 17.63 41.88
N LYS A 6 -6.10 17.13 42.12
CA LYS A 6 -6.93 16.55 41.06
C LYS A 6 -7.36 17.63 40.05
N PRO A 7 -7.46 17.28 38.74
CA PRO A 7 -8.03 18.17 37.74
C PRO A 7 -9.43 18.66 38.12
N THR A 8 -9.69 19.94 37.86
CA THR A 8 -11.03 20.50 38.00
C THR A 8 -11.83 20.25 36.73
N ARG A 9 -13.01 19.62 36.85
CA ARG A 9 -13.93 19.51 35.71
C ARG A 9 -14.58 20.86 35.44
N LYS A 10 -14.46 21.34 34.21
CA LYS A 10 -15.21 22.49 33.67
C LYS A 10 -16.18 21.99 32.61
N VAL A 11 -17.40 22.50 32.64
CA VAL A 11 -18.42 22.24 31.63
C VAL A 11 -18.42 23.42 30.66
N VAL A 12 -18.40 23.12 29.36
CA VAL A 12 -18.49 24.10 28.28
C VAL A 12 -19.76 23.79 27.49
N ASN A 13 -20.62 24.77 27.28
CA ASN A 13 -21.85 24.57 26.51
C ASN A 13 -21.52 24.68 25.01
N ILE A 14 -21.96 23.70 24.23
CA ILE A 14 -21.75 23.68 22.78
C ILE A 14 -22.51 24.83 22.10
N GLU A 15 -23.66 25.21 22.66
CA GLU A 15 -24.50 26.30 22.15
C GLU A 15 -23.77 27.65 22.14
N ASP A 16 -22.84 27.89 23.07
CA ASP A 16 -22.07 29.13 23.12
C ASP A 16 -21.13 29.26 21.91
N ALA A 17 -20.68 28.13 21.34
CA ALA A 17 -19.78 28.10 20.18
C ALA A 17 -20.51 27.88 18.85
N PHE A 18 -21.64 27.16 18.87
CA PHE A 18 -22.34 26.73 17.65
C PHE A 18 -23.82 27.17 17.60
N GLY A 19 -24.23 28.10 18.46
CA GLY A 19 -25.61 28.57 18.57
C GLY A 19 -26.19 29.07 17.25
N GLU A 20 -25.38 29.74 16.43
CA GLU A 20 -25.78 30.21 15.09
C GLU A 20 -26.09 29.10 14.09
N LEU A 21 -25.70 27.85 14.38
CA LEU A 21 -25.99 26.68 13.55
C LEU A 21 -27.30 26.00 13.98
N ILE A 22 -27.81 26.30 15.18
CA ILE A 22 -29.05 25.71 15.69
C ILE A 22 -30.21 26.12 14.76
N GLY A 23 -30.97 25.12 14.29
CA GLY A 23 -32.09 25.32 13.36
C GLY A 23 -31.70 25.45 11.89
N LYS A 24 -30.40 25.56 11.55
CA LYS A 24 -29.94 25.47 10.17
C LYS A 24 -30.00 24.03 9.67
N LYS A 25 -30.22 23.86 8.36
CA LYS A 25 -30.26 22.55 7.70
C LYS A 25 -28.95 22.32 6.95
N LEU A 26 -28.42 21.10 7.06
CA LEU A 26 -27.33 20.63 6.19
C LEU A 26 -27.94 19.93 4.97
N ILE A 27 -27.44 20.25 3.78
CA ILE A 27 -27.83 19.59 2.54
C ILE A 27 -26.76 18.54 2.22
N LYS A 28 -27.18 17.35 1.80
CA LYS A 28 -26.32 16.23 1.40
C LYS A 28 -26.81 15.71 0.06
N ASP A 29 -25.96 15.78 -0.95
CA ASP A 29 -26.20 15.13 -2.23
C ASP A 29 -25.72 13.68 -2.11
N LEU A 30 -26.62 12.72 -2.27
CA LEU A 30 -26.33 11.29 -2.18
C LEU A 30 -26.31 10.67 -3.58
N HIS A 31 -25.39 9.74 -3.82
CA HIS A 31 -25.24 9.02 -5.08
C HIS A 31 -25.25 7.50 -4.87
N ASP A 32 -25.91 6.77 -5.77
CA ASP A 32 -26.03 5.30 -5.74
C ASP A 32 -26.47 4.73 -4.38
N ASN A 33 -25.60 3.94 -3.76
CA ASN A 33 -25.71 3.19 -2.52
C ASN A 33 -25.23 3.98 -1.29
N GLU A 34 -25.36 5.32 -1.36
CA GLU A 34 -25.07 6.22 -0.25
C GLU A 34 -26.28 6.48 0.64
N GLU A 35 -26.05 6.56 1.95
CA GLU A 35 -27.07 6.99 2.90
C GLU A 35 -26.49 7.94 3.95
N ILE A 36 -27.38 8.56 4.71
CA ILE A 36 -27.01 9.35 5.88
C ILE A 36 -26.42 8.45 6.96
N CYS A 37 -25.25 8.84 7.47
CA CYS A 37 -24.55 8.10 8.50
C CYS A 37 -25.44 7.91 9.74
N PRO A 38 -25.73 6.66 10.16
CA PRO A 38 -26.59 6.41 11.32
C PRO A 38 -25.93 6.78 12.65
N VAL A 39 -24.61 6.98 12.68
CA VAL A 39 -23.84 7.26 13.92
C VAL A 39 -23.79 8.75 14.25
N CYS A 40 -23.58 9.60 13.24
CA CYS A 40 -23.54 11.06 13.42
C CYS A 40 -24.81 11.75 12.90
N HIS A 41 -25.79 10.98 12.40
CA HIS A 41 -27.04 11.46 11.83
C HIS A 41 -26.85 12.56 10.77
N GLY A 42 -25.82 12.41 9.92
CA GLY A 42 -25.54 13.34 8.82
C GLY A 42 -24.72 14.58 9.20
N THR A 43 -24.45 14.82 10.49
CA THR A 43 -23.64 15.98 10.92
C THR A 43 -22.17 15.84 10.53
N GLY A 44 -21.68 14.60 10.41
CA GLY A 44 -20.27 14.31 10.18
C GLY A 44 -19.38 14.50 11.41
N LEU A 45 -19.97 14.82 12.57
CA LEU A 45 -19.25 15.13 13.81
C LEU A 45 -19.73 14.26 14.96
N ARG A 46 -18.86 14.02 15.93
CA ARG A 46 -19.20 13.38 17.21
C ARG A 46 -18.38 13.98 18.35
N ILE A 47 -18.87 13.84 19.56
CA ILE A 47 -18.08 14.10 20.77
C ILE A 47 -17.23 12.85 21.05
N GLU A 48 -15.94 13.04 21.27
CA GLU A 48 -15.00 11.97 21.61
C GLU A 48 -14.31 12.27 22.93
N ASP A 49 -14.24 11.26 23.78
CA ASP A 49 -13.43 11.28 24.99
C ASP A 49 -11.96 11.02 24.62
N ASN A 50 -11.08 11.94 24.99
CA ASN A 50 -9.62 11.83 24.80
C ASN A 50 -8.98 11.57 26.17
N PRO A 51 -8.62 10.31 26.50
CA PRO A 51 -8.04 9.97 27.79
C PRO A 51 -6.65 10.60 27.96
N TYR A 52 -6.33 11.03 29.17
CA TYR A 52 -5.00 11.50 29.56
C TYR A 52 -4.70 11.17 31.03
N GLY A 53 -3.43 11.31 31.41
CA GLY A 53 -2.96 11.09 32.77
C GLY A 53 -2.02 12.20 33.20
N LEU A 54 -1.94 12.43 34.51
CA LEU A 54 -0.97 13.37 35.09
C LEU A 54 0.26 12.60 35.56
N SER A 55 1.44 13.20 35.39
CA SER A 55 2.71 12.56 35.75
C SER A 55 2.88 12.37 37.26
N ASP A 56 2.29 13.27 38.05
CA ASP A 56 2.37 13.35 39.51
C ASP A 56 1.16 12.72 40.23
N ASP A 57 0.27 12.05 39.49
CA ASP A 57 -0.87 11.33 40.07
C ASP A 57 -0.40 10.07 40.83
N PRO A 58 -0.62 9.98 42.15
CA PRO A 58 -0.19 8.84 42.95
C PRO A 58 -0.94 7.54 42.63
N ASP A 59 -2.12 7.63 42.02
CA ASP A 59 -2.92 6.48 41.59
C ASP A 59 -2.61 6.07 40.13
N LYS A 60 -1.57 6.65 39.51
CA LYS A 60 -1.17 6.35 38.13
C LYS A 60 -0.78 4.87 37.98
N ARG A 61 -1.61 4.13 37.24
CA ARG A 61 -1.31 2.76 36.80
C ARG A 61 -0.86 2.79 35.33
N ALA A 62 0.19 2.02 35.01
CA ALA A 62 0.63 1.86 33.64
C ALA A 62 -0.53 1.37 32.75
N GLY A 63 -0.79 2.08 31.64
CA GLY A 63 -1.91 1.77 30.73
C GLY A 63 -3.28 2.29 31.17
N GLN A 64 -3.41 2.99 32.30
CA GLN A 64 -4.67 3.65 32.71
C GLN A 64 -4.52 5.16 32.69
N PHE A 65 -5.34 5.81 31.85
CA PHE A 65 -5.47 7.26 31.78
C PHE A 65 -6.80 7.66 32.44
N PRO A 66 -6.79 8.09 33.72
CA PRO A 66 -8.01 8.21 34.53
C PRO A 66 -8.83 9.46 34.20
N TYR A 67 -8.26 10.41 33.46
CA TYR A 67 -8.90 11.67 33.10
C TYR A 67 -9.22 11.70 31.62
N LYS A 68 -10.15 12.58 31.21
CA LYS A 68 -10.54 12.73 29.81
C LYS A 68 -10.90 14.16 29.47
N HIS A 69 -10.48 14.60 28.29
CA HIS A 69 -10.98 15.82 27.65
C HIS A 69 -11.94 15.43 26.52
N GLN A 70 -13.10 16.08 26.48
CA GLN A 70 -14.03 15.92 25.37
C GLN A 70 -13.68 16.90 24.26
N SER A 71 -13.67 16.42 23.02
CA SER A 71 -13.56 17.27 21.84
C SER A 71 -14.59 16.87 20.78
N ILE A 72 -14.95 17.81 19.92
CA ILE A 72 -15.73 17.53 18.72
C ILE A 72 -14.75 17.09 17.64
N ARG A 73 -14.97 15.90 17.07
CA ARG A 73 -14.16 15.36 15.98
C ARG A 73 -15.03 14.88 14.83
N PHE A 74 -14.40 14.73 13.66
CA PHE A 74 -15.04 14.09 12.53
C PHE A 74 -15.43 12.65 12.87
N CYS A 75 -16.63 12.27 12.46
CA CYS A 75 -17.12 10.91 12.62
C CYS A 75 -16.21 9.94 11.83
N PRO A 76 -15.65 8.90 12.46
CA PRO A 76 -14.73 7.98 11.78
C PRO A 76 -15.45 7.04 10.81
N ASN A 77 -16.78 6.92 10.93
CA ASN A 77 -17.56 5.96 10.16
C ASN A 77 -18.03 6.50 8.81
N CYS A 78 -17.92 7.80 8.55
CA CYS A 78 -18.50 8.43 7.36
C CYS A 78 -17.59 9.51 6.78
N TYR A 79 -17.84 9.89 5.53
CA TYR A 79 -17.33 11.14 4.98
C TYR A 79 -18.40 12.21 5.10
N ASN A 80 -18.16 13.20 5.97
CA ASN A 80 -19.04 14.36 6.14
C ASN A 80 -20.52 14.01 6.38
N GLY A 81 -20.80 12.93 7.11
CA GLY A 81 -22.15 12.49 7.43
C GLY A 81 -22.77 11.53 6.42
N VAL A 82 -22.04 11.10 5.38
CA VAL A 82 -22.49 10.15 4.36
C VAL A 82 -21.70 8.85 4.43
N VAL A 83 -22.40 7.73 4.36
CA VAL A 83 -21.83 6.37 4.33
C VAL A 83 -22.20 5.68 3.02
N ARG A 84 -21.38 4.72 2.58
CA ARG A 84 -21.64 3.89 1.40
C ARG A 84 -21.90 2.47 1.82
N PHE A 85 -22.84 1.80 1.17
CA PHE A 85 -23.17 0.39 1.42
C PHE A 85 -22.80 -0.49 0.23
N CYS A 86 -22.24 -1.67 0.45
CA CYS A 86 -21.94 -2.58 -0.64
C CYS A 86 -23.23 -2.98 -1.38
N PRO A 87 -23.29 -2.82 -2.72
CA PRO A 87 -24.48 -3.20 -3.47
C PRO A 87 -24.76 -4.72 -3.44
N ASP A 88 -23.72 -5.54 -3.23
CA ASP A 88 -23.86 -7.01 -3.23
C ASP A 88 -24.27 -7.58 -1.87
N CYS A 89 -23.74 -7.05 -0.76
CA CYS A 89 -23.96 -7.61 0.58
C CYS A 89 -24.72 -6.68 1.53
N GLY A 90 -25.00 -5.44 1.13
CA GLY A 90 -25.73 -4.44 1.91
C GLY A 90 -24.99 -3.94 3.17
N LYS A 91 -23.74 -4.37 3.40
CA LYS A 91 -22.94 -3.90 4.55
C LYS A 91 -22.30 -2.55 4.26
N GLN A 92 -22.17 -1.73 5.29
CA GLN A 92 -21.47 -0.44 5.18
C GLN A 92 -20.00 -0.67 4.79
N ILE A 93 -19.54 0.02 3.75
CA ILE A 93 -18.13 0.09 3.37
C ILE A 93 -17.42 1.01 4.37
N PRO A 94 -16.33 0.55 5.03
CA PRO A 94 -15.58 1.37 5.96
C PRO A 94 -15.08 2.66 5.29
N ARG A 95 -15.05 3.76 6.06
CA ARG A 95 -14.62 5.08 5.55
C ARG A 95 -13.31 5.01 4.76
N CYS A 96 -12.29 4.32 5.26
CA CYS A 96 -10.99 4.27 4.59
C CYS A 96 -10.89 3.24 3.44
N ARG A 97 -12.02 2.72 2.95
CA ARG A 97 -12.05 1.72 1.87
C ARG A 97 -12.98 2.17 0.75
N THR A 98 -12.59 1.84 -0.48
CA THR A 98 -13.41 2.08 -1.67
C THR A 98 -14.27 0.87 -2.03
N LEU A 99 -13.82 -0.34 -1.67
CA LEU A 99 -14.46 -1.60 -2.01
C LEU A 99 -14.78 -2.42 -0.77
N CYS A 100 -15.84 -3.22 -0.86
CA CYS A 100 -16.19 -4.22 0.13
C CYS A 100 -15.33 -5.48 -0.04
N ASP A 101 -15.22 -6.27 1.02
CA ASP A 101 -14.51 -7.55 1.11
C ASP A 101 -15.47 -8.76 1.10
N CYS A 102 -16.72 -8.57 0.66
CA CYS A 102 -17.64 -9.69 0.49
C CYS A 102 -17.25 -10.58 -0.70
N ASP A 103 -17.62 -11.86 -0.62
CA ASP A 103 -17.25 -12.90 -1.60
C ASP A 103 -17.57 -12.49 -3.05
N ALA A 104 -18.72 -11.86 -3.28
CA ALA A 104 -19.11 -11.40 -4.61
C ALA A 104 -18.14 -10.37 -5.20
N VAL A 105 -17.70 -9.39 -4.38
CA VAL A 105 -16.74 -8.37 -4.82
C VAL A 105 -15.35 -8.98 -4.99
N VAL A 106 -14.94 -9.86 -4.07
CA VAL A 106 -13.65 -10.56 -4.15
C VAL A 106 -13.58 -11.42 -5.41
N GLN A 107 -14.61 -12.21 -5.70
CA GLN A 107 -14.70 -13.05 -6.89
C GLN A 107 -14.67 -12.23 -8.19
N ARG A 108 -15.44 -11.13 -8.28
CA ARG A 108 -15.39 -10.26 -9.47
C ARG A 108 -14.01 -9.66 -9.69
N ARG A 109 -13.33 -9.24 -8.62
CA ARG A 109 -11.96 -8.73 -8.70
C ARG A 109 -11.01 -9.81 -9.19
N GLN A 110 -11.10 -11.02 -8.64
CA GLN A 110 -10.26 -12.14 -9.08
C GLN A 110 -10.52 -12.48 -10.55
N GLN A 111 -11.78 -12.53 -10.98
CA GLN A 111 -12.14 -12.77 -12.38
C GLN A 111 -11.57 -11.70 -13.30
N GLU A 112 -11.64 -10.44 -12.89
CA GLU A 112 -11.10 -9.31 -13.66
C GLU A 112 -9.57 -9.33 -13.73
N GLU A 113 -8.87 -9.64 -12.64
CA GLU A 113 -7.42 -9.81 -12.65
C GLU A 113 -7.01 -11.01 -13.50
N ASN A 114 -7.69 -12.16 -13.37
CA ASN A 114 -7.47 -13.33 -14.21
C ASN A 114 -7.72 -13.01 -15.70
N ARG A 115 -8.72 -12.19 -16.02
CA ARG A 115 -9.01 -11.73 -17.38
C ARG A 115 -7.87 -10.86 -17.91
N LYS A 116 -7.42 -9.87 -17.13
CA LYS A 116 -6.29 -9.02 -17.50
C LYS A 116 -5.00 -9.82 -17.69
N GLU A 117 -4.75 -10.79 -16.83
CA GLU A 117 -3.59 -11.67 -16.93
C GLU A 117 -3.65 -12.52 -18.20
N LYS A 118 -4.80 -13.12 -18.51
CA LYS A 118 -5.03 -13.82 -19.78
C LYS A 118 -4.80 -12.90 -20.99
N GLU A 119 -5.34 -11.69 -20.96
CA GLU A 119 -5.13 -10.71 -22.04
C GLU A 119 -3.66 -10.29 -22.19
N ARG A 120 -2.94 -10.12 -21.08
CA ARG A 120 -1.48 -9.86 -21.11
C ARG A 120 -0.76 -11.04 -21.72
N LEU A 121 -1.12 -12.26 -21.29
CA LEU A 121 -0.52 -13.48 -21.80
C LEU A 121 -0.80 -13.65 -23.30
N GLU A 122 -2.01 -13.39 -23.77
CA GLU A 122 -2.35 -13.45 -25.20
C GLU A 122 -1.58 -12.44 -26.05
N LYS A 123 -1.31 -11.24 -25.50
CA LYS A 123 -0.54 -10.19 -26.19
C LYS A 123 0.98 -10.40 -26.11
N ALA A 124 1.44 -11.20 -25.15
CA ALA A 124 2.86 -11.44 -24.96
C ALA A 124 3.44 -12.26 -26.11
N GLU A 125 4.64 -11.88 -26.54
CA GLU A 125 5.42 -12.68 -27.48
C GLU A 125 5.78 -14.02 -26.85
N LYS A 126 5.50 -15.10 -27.57
CA LYS A 126 5.67 -16.47 -27.09
C LYS A 126 7.00 -17.04 -27.53
N HIS A 127 7.73 -17.56 -26.56
CA HIS A 127 9.03 -18.17 -26.76
C HIS A 127 9.01 -19.65 -26.36
N GLU A 128 9.82 -20.45 -27.05
CA GLU A 128 10.05 -21.85 -26.71
C GLU A 128 10.94 -21.98 -25.45
N PRO A 129 10.97 -23.16 -24.80
CA PRO A 129 11.68 -23.35 -23.52
C PRO A 129 13.17 -23.02 -23.55
N ASP A 130 13.80 -23.15 -24.71
CA ASP A 130 15.22 -22.85 -24.95
C ASP A 130 15.54 -21.36 -24.88
N ALA A 131 14.52 -20.49 -24.89
CA ALA A 131 14.69 -19.06 -24.66
C ALA A 131 15.21 -18.73 -23.24
N LEU A 132 14.91 -19.57 -22.26
CA LEU A 132 15.53 -19.48 -20.93
C LEU A 132 16.99 -19.94 -21.01
N GLY A 133 17.91 -19.08 -20.63
CA GLY A 133 19.36 -19.25 -20.76
C GLY A 133 19.94 -18.76 -22.08
N SER A 134 19.15 -18.60 -23.15
CA SER A 134 19.63 -18.07 -24.44
C SER A 134 19.23 -16.62 -24.72
N LEU A 135 17.95 -16.29 -24.57
CA LEU A 135 17.40 -14.94 -24.74
C LEU A 135 17.18 -14.26 -23.39
N PHE A 136 16.76 -15.03 -22.39
CA PHE A 136 16.47 -14.55 -21.04
C PHE A 136 17.36 -15.26 -20.05
N THR A 137 18.19 -14.54 -19.30
CA THR A 137 19.00 -15.15 -18.23
C THR A 137 18.13 -15.68 -17.09
N MET A 138 17.01 -15.01 -16.82
CA MET A 138 16.05 -15.38 -15.78
C MET A 138 14.63 -15.46 -16.36
N ALA A 139 13.81 -16.29 -15.75
CA ALA A 139 12.35 -16.27 -15.87
C ALA A 139 11.72 -15.97 -14.51
N GLN A 140 10.46 -15.55 -14.51
CA GLN A 140 9.70 -15.29 -13.29
C GLN A 140 8.36 -16.02 -13.30
N SER A 141 8.03 -16.68 -12.19
CA SER A 141 6.76 -17.35 -11.98
C SER A 141 6.27 -17.20 -10.55
N GLY A 142 4.98 -16.94 -10.38
CA GLY A 142 4.33 -16.99 -9.07
C GLY A 142 4.24 -18.40 -8.47
N PHE A 143 4.52 -19.44 -9.27
CA PHE A 143 4.58 -20.84 -8.82
C PHE A 143 5.97 -21.25 -8.33
N TYR A 144 6.94 -20.34 -8.36
CA TYR A 144 8.25 -20.55 -7.76
C TYR A 144 8.33 -19.71 -6.46
N PRO A 145 8.32 -20.31 -5.26
CA PRO A 145 8.27 -19.60 -3.99
C PRO A 145 9.64 -19.02 -3.58
N HIS A 146 10.73 -19.49 -4.19
CA HIS A 146 12.07 -19.02 -3.90
C HIS A 146 12.43 -17.78 -4.72
N ASN A 147 13.36 -16.97 -4.19
CA ASN A 147 13.95 -15.84 -4.90
C ASN A 147 12.91 -14.92 -5.57
N GLU A 148 11.78 -14.64 -4.88
CA GLU A 148 10.67 -13.81 -5.39
C GLU A 148 10.09 -14.29 -6.74
N GLY A 149 10.19 -15.60 -7.02
CA GLY A 149 9.70 -16.21 -8.25
C GLY A 149 10.70 -16.26 -9.38
N TYR A 150 11.94 -15.77 -9.19
CA TYR A 150 12.96 -15.73 -10.23
C TYR A 150 13.84 -16.99 -10.23
N PHE A 151 13.95 -17.63 -11.40
CA PHE A 151 14.79 -18.81 -11.62
C PHE A 151 15.52 -18.74 -12.97
N SER A 152 16.63 -19.47 -13.10
CA SER A 152 17.48 -19.45 -14.31
C SER A 152 17.50 -20.78 -15.07
N CYS A 153 16.98 -21.86 -14.50
CA CYS A 153 16.89 -23.16 -15.17
C CYS A 153 15.59 -23.89 -14.81
N TRP A 154 15.17 -24.77 -15.71
CA TRP A 154 13.93 -25.54 -15.55
C TRP A 154 14.00 -26.60 -14.45
N GLU A 155 15.19 -27.15 -14.18
CA GLU A 155 15.39 -28.13 -13.11
C GLU A 155 14.98 -27.55 -11.75
N ASP A 156 15.50 -26.37 -11.38
CA ASP A 156 15.14 -25.68 -10.14
C ASP A 156 13.63 -25.39 -10.05
N PHE A 157 13.02 -24.99 -11.17
CA PHE A 157 11.58 -24.73 -11.23
C PHE A 157 10.75 -25.99 -10.99
N PHE A 158 11.13 -27.11 -11.61
CA PHE A 158 10.42 -28.38 -11.46
C PHE A 158 10.61 -29.01 -10.09
N ASP A 159 11.81 -28.90 -9.51
CA ASP A 159 12.07 -29.37 -8.15
C ASP A 159 11.16 -28.66 -7.15
N SER A 160 11.09 -27.33 -7.21
CA SER A 160 10.18 -26.56 -6.37
C SER A 160 8.70 -26.82 -6.69
N TRP A 161 8.32 -26.98 -7.96
CA TRP A 161 6.94 -27.34 -8.31
C TRP A 161 6.52 -28.65 -7.64
N ASN A 162 7.37 -29.67 -7.66
CA ASN A 162 7.07 -30.98 -7.08
C ASN A 162 7.03 -30.98 -5.55
N GLU A 163 7.82 -30.11 -4.90
CA GLU A 163 7.87 -30.00 -3.44
C GLU A 163 6.73 -29.12 -2.88
N ASP A 164 6.43 -28.01 -3.57
CA ASP A 164 5.62 -26.93 -3.00
C ASP A 164 4.19 -26.85 -3.57
N CYS A 165 3.91 -27.41 -4.75
CA CYS A 165 2.58 -27.33 -5.36
C CYS A 165 1.68 -28.51 -4.94
N GLU A 166 0.42 -28.21 -4.63
CA GLU A 166 -0.58 -29.24 -4.34
C GLU A 166 -0.89 -30.09 -5.57
N GLU A 167 -1.17 -31.38 -5.37
CA GLU A 167 -1.41 -32.39 -6.42
C GLU A 167 -2.47 -31.97 -7.47
N PHE A 168 -3.43 -31.13 -7.07
CA PHE A 168 -4.54 -30.68 -7.93
C PHE A 168 -4.32 -29.30 -8.55
N THR A 169 -3.13 -28.70 -8.37
CA THR A 169 -2.79 -27.40 -8.96
C THR A 169 -2.68 -27.53 -10.48
N GLU A 170 -3.42 -26.69 -11.22
CA GLU A 170 -3.35 -26.69 -12.68
C GLU A 170 -1.97 -26.20 -13.15
N LYS A 171 -1.32 -27.00 -14.00
CA LYS A 171 0.01 -26.69 -14.55
C LYS A 171 -0.06 -25.44 -15.44
N PRO A 172 0.64 -24.33 -15.10
CA PRO A 172 0.68 -23.17 -15.97
C PRO A 172 1.39 -23.51 -17.28
N LEU A 173 0.93 -22.97 -18.41
CA LEU A 173 1.57 -23.26 -19.71
C LEU A 173 2.81 -22.40 -19.98
N TYR A 174 2.91 -21.24 -19.33
CA TYR A 174 3.95 -20.25 -19.55
C TYR A 174 4.41 -19.63 -18.24
N VAL A 175 5.66 -19.19 -18.23
CA VAL A 175 6.22 -18.24 -17.25
C VAL A 175 6.55 -16.93 -17.94
N TRP A 176 6.79 -15.88 -17.16
CA TRP A 176 7.18 -14.59 -17.70
C TRP A 176 8.69 -14.51 -17.95
N GLY A 177 9.07 -13.88 -19.05
CA GLY A 177 10.46 -13.48 -19.26
C GLY A 177 10.85 -12.29 -18.36
N THR A 178 12.13 -11.95 -18.37
CA THR A 178 12.65 -10.79 -17.64
C THR A 178 13.37 -9.81 -18.55
N GLU A 179 13.37 -8.54 -18.18
CA GLU A 179 14.23 -7.52 -18.78
C GLU A 179 15.45 -7.30 -17.88
N GLU A 180 16.63 -7.26 -18.49
CA GLU A 180 17.87 -6.94 -17.80
C GLU A 180 17.84 -5.47 -17.36
N VAL A 181 18.14 -5.22 -16.09
CA VAL A 181 18.31 -3.88 -15.56
C VAL A 181 19.67 -3.74 -14.92
N GLU A 182 20.36 -2.67 -15.28
CA GLU A 182 21.60 -2.32 -14.61
C GLU A 182 21.31 -1.42 -13.42
N MET A 183 22.04 -1.65 -12.33
CA MET A 183 22.11 -0.68 -11.24
C MET A 183 22.49 0.71 -11.79
N SER A 184 21.74 1.72 -11.38
CA SER A 184 21.97 3.13 -11.74
C SER A 184 21.95 4.00 -10.49
N PHE A 185 22.78 5.03 -10.48
CA PHE A 185 22.77 6.07 -9.44
C PHE A 185 22.52 7.42 -10.08
N ASP A 186 21.68 8.22 -9.43
CA ASP A 186 21.44 9.60 -9.79
C ASP A 186 21.85 10.49 -8.62
N ALA A 187 22.97 11.20 -8.79
CA ALA A 187 23.50 12.12 -7.79
C ALA A 187 22.50 13.24 -7.48
N SER A 188 21.74 13.73 -8.46
CA SER A 188 20.76 14.79 -8.24
C SER A 188 19.64 14.32 -7.31
N SER A 189 19.11 13.11 -7.54
CA SER A 189 18.11 12.51 -6.65
C SER A 189 18.65 12.32 -5.23
N ILE A 190 19.86 11.79 -5.08
CA ILE A 190 20.49 11.57 -3.76
C ILE A 190 20.69 12.89 -2.99
N VAL A 191 21.18 13.92 -3.68
CA VAL A 191 21.42 15.24 -3.06
C VAL A 191 20.10 15.94 -2.74
N SER A 192 19.09 15.82 -3.62
CA SER A 192 17.75 16.35 -3.39
C SER A 192 17.12 15.74 -2.13
N ASP A 193 17.15 14.41 -2.01
CA ASP A 193 16.62 13.70 -0.83
C ASP A 193 17.34 14.12 0.46
N ALA A 194 18.66 14.35 0.39
CA ALA A 194 19.44 14.82 1.53
C ALA A 194 19.10 16.27 1.95
N CYS A 195 18.55 17.08 1.04
CA CYS A 195 18.17 18.46 1.27
C CYS A 195 16.68 18.64 1.60
N GLU A 196 15.86 17.59 1.58
CA GLU A 196 14.38 17.68 1.70
C GLU A 196 13.92 18.43 2.96
N ASP A 197 14.58 18.18 4.10
CA ASP A 197 14.24 18.80 5.40
C ASP A 197 15.03 20.09 5.70
N MET A 198 15.81 20.59 4.74
CA MET A 198 16.64 21.78 4.92
C MET A 198 15.89 23.06 4.53
N TYR A 199 16.59 24.21 4.53
CA TYR A 199 16.01 25.46 4.04
C TYR A 199 15.85 25.42 2.51
N GLU A 200 14.95 26.24 1.99
CA GLU A 200 14.46 26.22 0.60
C GLU A 200 15.57 26.18 -0.46
N ASP A 201 16.68 26.90 -0.24
CA ASP A 201 17.78 27.03 -1.20
C ASP A 201 18.94 26.04 -0.95
N ALA A 202 18.80 25.10 0.00
CA ALA A 202 19.91 24.24 0.42
C ALA A 202 20.45 23.34 -0.71
N TYR A 203 19.59 22.87 -1.61
CA TYR A 203 20.01 22.10 -2.80
C TYR A 203 20.76 23.00 -3.80
N ASP A 204 20.23 24.20 -4.06
CA ASP A 204 20.79 25.12 -5.05
C ASP A 204 22.17 25.63 -4.63
N ASP A 205 22.38 25.86 -3.33
CA ASP A 205 23.65 26.30 -2.75
C ASP A 205 24.79 25.28 -2.94
N ILE A 206 24.49 24.00 -3.16
CA ILE A 206 25.49 22.96 -3.44
C ILE A 206 26.11 23.17 -4.82
N GLY A 207 25.31 23.65 -5.77
CA GLY A 207 25.75 23.95 -7.13
C GLY A 207 25.90 22.71 -8.03
N ALA A 208 25.58 22.90 -9.32
CA ALA A 208 25.58 21.84 -10.32
C ALA A 208 26.96 21.15 -10.50
N ASP A 209 28.06 21.89 -10.33
CA ASP A 209 29.42 21.33 -10.47
C ASP A 209 29.74 20.28 -9.41
N ALA A 210 29.27 20.49 -8.17
CA ALA A 210 29.46 19.54 -7.07
C ALA A 210 28.60 18.28 -7.26
N VAL A 211 27.35 18.44 -7.70
CA VAL A 211 26.47 17.31 -8.06
C VAL A 211 27.08 16.49 -9.21
N ALA A 212 27.65 17.16 -10.21
CA ALA A 212 28.36 16.49 -11.31
C ALA A 212 29.64 15.78 -10.86
N GLU A 213 30.35 16.30 -9.85
CA GLU A 213 31.49 15.61 -9.22
C GLU A 213 31.04 14.32 -8.54
N MET A 214 29.97 14.37 -7.76
CA MET A 214 29.40 13.19 -7.11
C MET A 214 28.95 12.15 -8.14
N GLN A 215 28.30 12.56 -9.23
CA GLN A 215 27.91 11.62 -10.30
C GLN A 215 29.12 10.89 -10.89
N ARG A 216 30.22 11.59 -11.17
CA ARG A 216 31.45 10.96 -11.67
C ARG A 216 32.00 9.90 -10.71
N TYR A 217 31.99 10.20 -9.40
CA TYR A 217 32.41 9.24 -8.38
C TYR A 217 31.51 7.99 -8.37
N LEU A 218 30.19 8.18 -8.42
CA LEU A 218 29.22 7.08 -8.47
C LEU A 218 29.37 6.22 -9.73
N ASP A 219 29.61 6.85 -10.88
CA ASP A 219 29.85 6.15 -12.15
C ASP A 219 31.14 5.32 -12.11
N GLU A 220 32.23 5.85 -11.55
CA GLU A 220 33.48 5.11 -11.37
C GLU A 220 33.32 3.95 -10.39
N TRP A 221 32.56 4.14 -9.32
CA TRP A 221 32.24 3.08 -8.37
C TRP A 221 31.38 1.99 -9.04
N LYS A 222 30.36 2.38 -9.82
CA LYS A 222 29.53 1.45 -10.61
C LYS A 222 30.38 0.61 -11.57
N LYS A 223 31.42 1.15 -12.19
CA LYS A 223 32.31 0.34 -13.06
C LYS A 223 32.98 -0.82 -12.31
N LYS A 224 33.23 -0.68 -11.01
CA LYS A 224 33.91 -1.72 -10.19
C LYS A 224 32.92 -2.67 -9.51
N TYR A 225 31.78 -2.15 -9.06
CA TYR A 225 30.83 -2.88 -8.21
C TYR A 225 29.43 -2.98 -8.80
N GLY A 226 29.29 -2.59 -10.07
CA GLY A 226 28.08 -2.69 -10.87
C GLY A 226 27.43 -4.06 -10.75
N ARG A 227 26.11 -4.08 -10.64
CA ARG A 227 25.31 -5.29 -10.70
C ARG A 227 24.23 -5.15 -11.74
N THR A 228 24.02 -6.24 -12.44
CA THR A 228 22.84 -6.49 -13.26
C THR A 228 21.82 -7.20 -12.39
N SER A 229 20.57 -6.79 -12.51
CA SER A 229 19.41 -7.49 -11.99
C SER A 229 18.40 -7.73 -13.11
N TYR A 230 17.29 -8.38 -12.78
CA TYR A 230 16.26 -8.74 -13.74
C TYR A 230 14.90 -8.31 -13.20
N LEU A 231 14.13 -7.62 -14.03
CA LEU A 231 12.75 -7.27 -13.70
C LEU A 231 11.79 -8.11 -14.52
N LEU A 232 10.72 -8.57 -13.88
CA LEU A 232 9.57 -9.16 -14.56
C LEU A 232 9.10 -8.29 -15.73
N THR A 233 8.94 -8.89 -16.92
CA THR A 233 8.26 -8.25 -18.05
C THR A 233 7.05 -9.07 -18.48
N THR A 234 5.95 -8.38 -18.78
CA THR A 234 4.73 -9.02 -19.32
C THR A 234 4.70 -9.01 -20.85
N LYS A 235 5.78 -8.53 -21.50
CA LYS A 235 5.91 -8.51 -22.96
C LYS A 235 6.27 -9.88 -23.54
N HIS A 236 6.96 -10.72 -22.77
CA HIS A 236 7.47 -12.00 -23.22
C HIS A 236 7.02 -13.11 -22.28
N ALA A 237 6.59 -14.23 -22.85
CA ALA A 237 6.21 -15.42 -22.10
C ALA A 237 6.94 -16.64 -22.66
N ILE A 238 7.53 -17.44 -21.79
CA ILE A 238 8.34 -18.61 -22.14
C ILE A 238 7.51 -19.86 -21.84
N ARG A 239 7.36 -20.74 -22.82
CA ARG A 239 6.63 -22.01 -22.67
C ARG A 239 7.36 -22.89 -21.67
N ILE A 240 6.62 -23.50 -20.74
CA ILE A 240 7.19 -24.45 -19.79
C ILE A 240 7.33 -25.83 -20.45
N PRO A 241 8.51 -26.49 -20.37
CA PRO A 241 8.73 -27.81 -20.94
C PRO A 241 8.25 -28.92 -19.98
N TRP A 242 6.95 -28.99 -19.70
CA TRP A 242 6.39 -30.02 -18.80
C TRP A 242 6.70 -31.46 -19.22
N GLU A 243 6.98 -31.67 -20.50
CA GLU A 243 7.44 -32.94 -21.07
C GLU A 243 8.82 -33.39 -20.55
N GLU A 244 9.63 -32.48 -20.02
CA GLU A 244 10.95 -32.76 -19.43
C GLU A 244 10.88 -33.06 -17.93
N MET A 245 9.76 -32.74 -17.29
CA MET A 245 9.50 -33.03 -15.89
C MET A 245 9.33 -34.55 -15.71
N LYS A 246 10.36 -35.20 -15.16
CA LYS A 246 10.40 -36.65 -14.93
C LYS A 246 9.89 -37.05 -13.56
#